data_AF-A0A483GXK1-F1
#
_entry.id   AF-A0A483GXK1-F1
#
_cell.length_a   1.000
_cell.length_b   1.000
_cell.length_c   1.000
_cell.angle_alpha   90.00
_cell.angle_beta   90.00
_cell.angle_gamma   90.00
#
_symmetry.space_group_name_H-M   'P 1'
#
loop_
_entity.id
_entity.type
_entity.pdbx_description
1 polymer ?
#
loop_
_entity_poly.entity_id
_entity_poly.type
_entity_poly.pdbx_seq_one_letter_code
_entity_poly.pdbx_strand_id
1 'polypeptide(L)'
;MTTFPLISRVHDFWRVNSYGYPCFFSDSEKSLEAWTTLLSFFDFTDYEALKAYWSSQYAPRQLSSHAVESWKATFEEFGILYVESRSNRITITPAGIQLREAAERNDRNEFAWIGLNLLLRYPLRGPRRPKSDAHKDSDLLLYRFWYAALLDLDGYIWWTELERILCRVFQTSQTTDAINDIRTLRMNPELASHIDLPVAQRAGAFYNSLNQVAVHAGMNHLILGSDDVECPYGVTEPKRRHFIKHDWLGMVRKALSNNGQSEQCSTGGLAIARLPAAPDLTSEREYFDYLGALVPPMETNIASMLASVEFQGERVLFLSLDKHYQVLNDDTIMGAVASLCQLARGQRIILSHDEHWTHLVQGKELIDASTVKIRIRRARPISNFQVIRMLQGESNA
;
A
#
# COMPACT_ATOMS: atom_id res chain seq x y z
N MET A 1 27.61 -10.29 -18.83
CA MET A 1 27.14 -8.95 -18.44
C MET A 1 25.65 -9.03 -18.28
N THR A 2 25.14 -8.98 -17.04
CA THR A 2 23.71 -8.83 -16.77
C THR A 2 23.31 -7.38 -17.07
N THR A 3 22.30 -7.18 -17.90
CA THR A 3 21.75 -5.84 -18.19
C THR A 3 21.28 -5.18 -16.90
N PHE A 4 21.77 -3.97 -16.61
CA PHE A 4 21.36 -3.16 -15.46
C PHE A 4 20.98 -1.76 -15.98
N PRO A 5 19.81 -1.21 -15.58
CA PRO A 5 18.75 -1.84 -14.79
C PRO A 5 18.09 -3.03 -15.53
N LEU A 6 17.42 -3.92 -14.78
CA LEU A 6 16.77 -5.12 -15.33
C LEU A 6 15.64 -4.79 -16.32
N ILE A 7 14.98 -3.64 -16.14
CA ILE A 7 13.90 -3.15 -17.03
C ILE A 7 14.15 -1.68 -17.36
N SER A 8 13.91 -1.32 -18.63
CA SER A 8 13.81 0.09 -19.06
C SER A 8 12.74 0.81 -18.26
N ARG A 9 13.11 1.93 -17.64
CA ARG A 9 12.26 2.65 -16.71
C ARG A 9 11.49 3.74 -17.45
N VAL A 10 10.20 3.91 -17.14
CA VAL A 10 9.37 4.98 -17.72
C VAL A 10 9.97 6.35 -17.40
N HIS A 11 9.99 7.30 -18.34
CA HIS A 11 10.36 8.69 -18.07
C HIS A 11 9.22 9.45 -17.38
N ASP A 12 8.81 8.94 -16.22
CA ASP A 12 7.76 9.49 -15.39
C ASP A 12 7.99 9.12 -13.92
N PHE A 13 7.25 9.72 -13.00
CA PHE A 13 7.41 9.53 -11.56
C PHE A 13 6.08 9.65 -10.81
N TRP A 14 6.01 9.09 -9.60
CA TRP A 14 4.83 9.22 -8.74
C TRP A 14 4.47 10.66 -8.40
N ARG A 15 3.20 11.04 -8.63
CA ARG A 15 2.64 12.33 -8.26
C ARG A 15 1.52 12.14 -7.24
N VAL A 16 1.69 12.73 -6.06
CA VAL A 16 0.67 12.79 -4.99
C VAL A 16 0.36 14.24 -4.66
N ASN A 17 -0.73 14.52 -3.95
CA ASN A 17 -1.08 15.90 -3.61
C ASN A 17 -0.07 16.52 -2.64
N SER A 18 0.05 17.85 -2.70
CA SER A 18 1.20 18.57 -2.15
C SER A 18 1.16 18.84 -0.64
N TYR A 19 0.03 18.58 0.02
CA TYR A 19 -0.17 18.86 1.43
C TYR A 19 0.08 17.63 2.30
N GLY A 20 0.60 17.85 3.51
CA GLY A 20 0.98 16.77 4.42
C GLY A 20 -0.21 16.00 5.01
N TYR A 21 0.10 14.89 5.68
CA TYR A 21 -0.90 13.99 6.26
C TYR A 21 -1.52 14.55 7.56
N PRO A 22 -2.86 14.57 7.74
CA PRO A 22 -3.47 15.07 8.97
C PRO A 22 -3.17 14.12 10.13
N CYS A 23 -2.33 14.54 11.09
CA CYS A 23 -1.86 13.68 12.17
C CYS A 23 -2.00 14.37 13.53
N PHE A 24 -2.95 13.88 14.34
CA PHE A 24 -3.23 14.39 15.69
C PHE A 24 -2.06 14.16 16.67
N PHE A 25 -1.34 13.05 16.51
CA PHE A 25 -0.26 12.63 17.42
C PHE A 25 1.15 13.09 16.98
N SER A 26 1.24 14.04 16.05
CA SER A 26 2.51 14.57 15.57
C SER A 26 2.67 16.02 16.01
N ASP A 27 3.79 16.31 16.66
CA ASP A 27 4.09 17.63 17.24
C ASP A 27 4.56 18.67 16.20
N SER A 28 4.61 18.31 14.91
CA SER A 28 5.05 19.23 13.87
C SER A 28 3.97 20.27 13.57
N GLU A 29 4.37 21.52 13.35
CA GLU A 29 3.42 22.59 13.00
C GLU A 29 2.58 22.22 11.75
N LYS A 30 3.22 21.60 10.75
CA LYS A 30 2.57 21.16 9.51
C LYS A 30 1.53 20.06 9.74
N SER A 31 1.75 19.14 10.68
CA SER A 31 0.77 18.11 11.01
C SER A 31 -0.43 18.67 11.76
N LEU A 32 -0.18 19.60 12.68
CA LEU A 32 -1.24 20.29 13.42
C LEU A 32 -2.08 21.17 12.50
N GLU A 33 -1.45 21.85 11.54
CA GLU A 33 -2.13 22.60 10.48
C GLU A 33 -3.00 21.68 9.62
N ALA A 34 -2.45 20.55 9.16
CA ALA A 34 -3.20 19.55 8.40
C ALA A 34 -4.40 19.01 9.18
N TRP A 35 -4.19 18.68 10.46
CA TRP A 35 -5.25 18.18 11.34
C TRP A 35 -6.34 19.22 11.59
N THR A 36 -5.96 20.46 11.92
CA THR A 36 -6.91 21.57 12.13
C THR A 36 -7.72 21.86 10.87
N THR A 37 -7.05 21.82 9.71
CA THR A 37 -7.74 21.99 8.42
C THR A 37 -8.71 20.84 8.20
N LEU A 38 -8.32 19.59 8.47
CA LEU A 38 -9.21 18.44 8.35
C LEU A 38 -10.45 18.58 9.25
N LEU A 39 -10.30 18.98 10.51
CA LEU A 39 -11.43 19.13 11.44
C LEU A 39 -12.50 20.08 10.90
N SER A 40 -12.10 21.17 10.23
CA SER A 40 -13.07 22.07 9.59
C SER A 40 -13.94 21.38 8.52
N PHE A 41 -13.46 20.33 7.85
CA PHE A 41 -14.31 19.57 6.92
C PHE A 41 -15.35 18.71 7.63
N PHE A 42 -15.13 18.34 8.89
CA PHE A 42 -16.16 17.64 9.67
C PHE A 42 -17.23 18.59 10.20
N ASP A 43 -16.89 19.85 10.43
CA ASP A 43 -17.80 20.86 10.99
C ASP A 43 -18.76 21.44 9.93
N PHE A 44 -18.46 21.21 8.64
CA PHE A 44 -19.23 21.74 7.52
C PHE A 44 -19.76 20.60 6.63
N THR A 45 -20.99 20.76 6.14
CA THR A 45 -21.58 19.88 5.13
C THR A 45 -21.59 20.52 3.74
N ASP A 46 -21.62 21.85 3.67
CA ASP A 46 -21.58 22.64 2.44
C ASP A 46 -20.16 23.15 2.17
N TYR A 47 -19.63 22.82 0.99
CA TYR A 47 -18.24 23.06 0.66
C TYR A 47 -17.93 24.53 0.33
N GLU A 48 -18.84 25.24 -0.33
CA GLU A 48 -18.73 26.70 -0.51
C GLU A 48 -18.80 27.46 0.83
N ALA A 49 -19.63 27.01 1.78
CA ALA A 49 -19.65 27.58 3.13
C ALA A 49 -18.31 27.38 3.86
N LEU A 50 -17.67 26.22 3.70
CA LEU A 50 -16.34 25.96 4.23
C LEU A 50 -15.28 26.91 3.62
N LYS A 51 -15.32 27.12 2.30
CA LYS A 51 -14.42 28.08 1.63
C LYS A 51 -14.63 29.49 2.16
N ALA A 52 -15.89 29.90 2.32
CA ALA A 52 -16.22 31.22 2.88
C ALA A 52 -15.68 31.36 4.31
N TYR A 53 -15.83 30.34 5.16
CA TYR A 53 -15.26 30.32 6.52
C TYR A 53 -13.75 30.56 6.49
N TRP A 54 -13.00 29.79 5.70
CA TRP A 54 -11.54 29.93 5.61
C TRP A 54 -11.06 31.25 5.01
N SER A 55 -11.91 31.94 4.24
CA SER A 55 -11.61 33.30 3.75
C SER A 55 -11.95 34.40 4.76
N SER A 56 -12.66 34.06 5.84
CA SER A 56 -13.15 35.03 6.82
C SER A 56 -12.12 35.37 7.91
N GLN A 57 -12.42 36.39 8.71
CA GLN A 57 -11.63 36.76 9.90
C GLN A 57 -11.78 35.76 11.08
N TYR A 58 -12.72 34.83 11.01
CA TYR A 58 -13.00 33.85 12.07
C TYR A 58 -12.18 32.57 11.94
N ALA A 59 -11.51 32.37 10.81
CA ALA A 59 -10.64 31.23 10.61
C ALA A 59 -9.32 31.41 11.38
N PRO A 60 -8.69 30.32 11.86
CA PRO A 60 -7.41 30.40 12.59
C PRO A 60 -6.28 30.99 11.74
N ARG A 61 -6.41 30.89 10.41
CA ARG A 61 -5.68 31.66 9.40
C ARG A 61 -6.51 31.76 8.14
N GLN A 62 -6.22 32.73 7.28
CA GLN A 62 -6.92 32.86 6.00
C GLN A 62 -6.36 31.89 4.95
N LEU A 63 -7.24 31.12 4.31
CA LEU A 63 -6.91 30.31 3.14
C LEU A 63 -7.61 30.86 1.90
N SER A 64 -6.92 30.84 0.77
CA SER A 64 -7.58 31.01 -0.52
C SER A 64 -8.45 29.80 -0.84
N SER A 65 -9.49 29.98 -1.65
CA SER A 65 -10.33 28.87 -2.13
C SER A 65 -9.51 27.76 -2.79
N HIS A 66 -8.44 28.12 -3.52
CA HIS A 66 -7.52 27.16 -4.13
C HIS A 66 -6.75 26.32 -3.09
N ALA A 67 -6.35 26.91 -1.97
CA ALA A 67 -5.72 26.16 -0.88
C ALA A 67 -6.69 25.18 -0.23
N VAL A 68 -7.97 25.58 -0.05
CA VAL A 68 -9.03 24.69 0.46
C VAL A 68 -9.31 23.52 -0.51
N GLU A 69 -9.30 23.77 -1.83
CA GLU A 69 -9.40 22.73 -2.87
C GLU A 69 -8.23 21.75 -2.82
N SER A 70 -7.03 22.25 -2.60
CA SER A 70 -5.85 21.41 -2.52
C SER A 70 -5.84 20.54 -1.25
N TRP A 71 -6.28 21.08 -0.11
CA TRP A 71 -6.50 20.30 1.11
C TRP A 71 -7.59 19.23 0.93
N LYS A 72 -8.72 19.60 0.32
CA LYS A 72 -9.78 18.65 -0.03
C LYS A 72 -9.21 17.49 -0.85
N ALA A 73 -8.49 17.79 -1.92
CA ALA A 73 -7.89 16.78 -2.79
C ALA A 73 -6.92 15.86 -2.02
N THR A 74 -6.14 16.40 -1.07
CA THR A 74 -5.29 15.61 -0.18
C THR A 74 -6.10 14.67 0.72
N PHE A 75 -7.17 15.14 1.36
CA PHE A 75 -8.01 14.29 2.21
C PHE A 75 -8.80 13.24 1.42
N GLU A 76 -9.14 13.54 0.16
CA GLU A 76 -9.68 12.60 -0.83
C GLU A 76 -8.68 11.49 -1.18
N GLU A 77 -7.39 11.82 -1.37
CA GLU A 77 -6.33 10.81 -1.60
C GLU A 77 -6.16 9.87 -0.40
N PHE A 78 -6.44 10.34 0.81
CA PHE A 78 -6.38 9.52 2.03
C PHE A 78 -7.67 8.76 2.32
N GLY A 79 -8.74 8.94 1.53
CA GLY A 79 -10.03 8.29 1.76
C GLY A 79 -10.73 8.72 3.04
N ILE A 80 -10.41 9.88 3.60
CA ILE A 80 -11.01 10.39 4.84
C ILE A 80 -12.37 11.04 4.55
N LEU A 81 -12.45 11.72 3.41
CA LEU A 81 -13.65 12.42 2.95
C LEU A 81 -13.62 12.56 1.44
N TYR A 82 -14.73 13.02 0.87
CA TYR A 82 -14.80 13.43 -0.53
C TYR A 82 -15.91 14.44 -0.77
N VAL A 83 -15.76 15.19 -1.86
CA VAL A 83 -16.83 15.99 -2.48
C VAL A 83 -16.98 15.49 -3.91
N GLU A 84 -18.10 14.80 -4.20
CA GLU A 84 -18.36 14.30 -5.55
C GLU A 84 -18.35 15.45 -6.56
N SER A 85 -17.85 15.19 -7.76
CA SER A 85 -17.78 16.23 -8.77
C SER A 85 -19.16 16.78 -9.13
N ARG A 86 -19.28 18.11 -9.25
CA ARG A 86 -20.56 18.83 -9.44
C ARG A 86 -21.50 18.76 -8.23
N SER A 87 -21.04 18.26 -7.09
CA SER A 87 -21.70 18.41 -5.80
C SER A 87 -21.05 19.53 -5.00
N ASN A 88 -21.81 20.12 -4.08
CA ASN A 88 -21.31 21.04 -3.06
C ASN A 88 -21.30 20.39 -1.66
N ARG A 89 -21.53 19.07 -1.59
CA ARG A 89 -21.69 18.35 -0.32
C ARG A 89 -20.39 17.66 0.07
N ILE A 90 -19.89 18.00 1.25
CA ILE A 90 -18.82 17.27 1.92
C ILE A 90 -19.39 15.97 2.48
N THR A 91 -18.75 14.85 2.16
CA THR A 91 -19.09 13.54 2.70
C THR A 91 -17.88 12.97 3.42
N ILE A 92 -18.01 12.74 4.72
CA ILE A 92 -17.00 12.02 5.51
C ILE A 92 -17.19 10.52 5.27
N THR A 93 -16.10 9.80 5.02
CA THR A 93 -16.17 8.35 4.81
C THR A 93 -16.32 7.61 6.13
N PRO A 94 -16.78 6.35 6.11
CA PRO A 94 -16.81 5.52 7.32
C PRO A 94 -15.47 5.44 8.05
N ALA A 95 -14.36 5.26 7.32
CA ALA A 95 -13.03 5.26 7.92
C ALA A 95 -12.56 6.64 8.38
N GLY A 96 -12.99 7.72 7.74
CA GLY A 96 -12.74 9.09 8.21
C GLY A 96 -13.38 9.35 9.56
N ILE A 97 -14.61 8.86 9.78
CA ILE A 97 -15.28 8.87 11.09
C ILE A 97 -14.44 8.09 12.11
N GLN A 98 -14.06 6.84 11.81
CA GLN A 98 -13.22 6.05 12.72
C GLN A 98 -11.91 6.75 13.09
N LEU A 99 -11.25 7.39 12.12
CA LEU A 99 -9.99 8.12 12.34
C LEU A 99 -10.17 9.29 13.31
N ARG A 100 -11.25 10.07 13.13
CA ARG A 100 -11.59 11.18 14.03
C ARG A 100 -11.90 10.67 15.43
N GLU A 101 -12.74 9.65 15.55
CA GLU A 101 -13.11 9.10 16.85
C GLU A 101 -11.90 8.51 17.60
N ALA A 102 -10.96 7.87 16.90
CA ALA A 102 -9.71 7.39 17.51
C ALA A 102 -8.86 8.54 18.06
N ALA A 103 -8.82 9.69 17.36
CA ALA A 103 -8.16 10.90 17.86
C ALA A 103 -8.89 11.48 19.08
N GLU A 104 -10.23 11.54 19.07
CA GLU A 104 -11.04 12.02 20.21
C GLU A 104 -10.89 11.13 21.45
N ARG A 105 -10.74 9.82 21.27
CA ARG A 105 -10.40 8.86 22.34
C ARG A 105 -8.94 8.92 22.78
N ASN A 106 -8.10 9.71 22.10
CA ASN A 106 -6.66 9.75 22.29
C ASN A 106 -5.99 8.36 22.13
N ASP A 107 -6.55 7.50 21.26
CA ASP A 107 -6.00 6.17 20.95
C ASP A 107 -5.03 6.25 19.77
N ARG A 108 -3.74 6.36 20.11
CA ARG A 108 -2.66 6.47 19.12
C ARG A 108 -2.52 5.23 18.22
N ASN A 109 -2.77 4.04 18.77
CA ASN A 109 -2.59 2.79 18.02
C ASN A 109 -3.73 2.58 17.04
N GLU A 110 -4.96 2.82 17.48
CA GLU A 110 -6.13 2.76 16.62
C GLU A 110 -6.06 3.80 15.50
N PHE A 111 -5.66 5.04 15.82
CA PHE A 111 -5.45 6.10 14.82
C PHE A 111 -4.43 5.70 13.75
N ALA A 112 -3.26 5.20 14.17
CA ALA A 112 -2.23 4.73 13.26
C ALA A 112 -2.70 3.56 12.41
N TRP A 113 -3.43 2.61 13.00
CA TRP A 113 -3.97 1.45 12.30
C TRP A 113 -4.96 1.85 11.19
N ILE A 114 -5.90 2.75 11.51
CA ILE A 114 -6.89 3.25 10.54
C ILE A 114 -6.19 4.01 9.41
N GLY A 115 -5.34 4.98 9.76
CA GLY A 115 -4.63 5.79 8.78
C GLY A 115 -3.70 4.97 7.87
N LEU A 116 -3.02 3.97 8.42
CA LEU A 116 -2.21 3.04 7.64
C LEU A 116 -3.07 2.27 6.65
N ASN A 117 -4.18 1.66 7.09
CA ASN A 117 -5.04 0.86 6.20
C ASN A 117 -5.69 1.72 5.10
N LEU A 118 -6.04 2.97 5.38
CA LEU A 118 -6.46 3.95 4.38
C LEU A 118 -5.37 4.19 3.32
N LEU A 119 -4.13 4.47 3.74
CA LEU A 119 -3.00 4.66 2.83
C LEU A 119 -2.71 3.40 2.00
N LEU A 120 -2.76 2.21 2.59
CA LEU A 120 -2.51 0.95 1.88
C LEU A 120 -3.52 0.66 0.77
N ARG A 121 -4.67 1.34 0.76
CA ARG A 121 -5.69 1.26 -0.29
C ARG A 121 -5.50 2.28 -1.41
N TYR A 122 -4.65 3.27 -1.26
CA TYR A 122 -4.50 4.33 -2.27
C TYR A 122 -4.00 3.79 -3.62
N PRO A 123 -4.84 3.81 -4.68
CA PRO A 123 -4.43 3.40 -6.01
C PRO A 123 -3.77 4.57 -6.73
N LEU A 124 -2.56 4.37 -7.28
CA LEU A 124 -1.79 5.45 -7.91
C LEU A 124 -2.50 6.07 -9.12
N ARG A 125 -3.41 5.32 -9.76
CA ARG A 125 -4.26 5.79 -10.86
C ARG A 125 -5.15 6.98 -10.48
N GLY A 126 -5.59 7.05 -9.22
CA GLY A 126 -6.53 8.06 -8.73
C GLY A 126 -7.95 7.93 -9.33
N PRO A 127 -8.89 8.82 -8.94
CA PRO A 127 -10.32 8.64 -9.21
C PRO A 127 -10.80 9.05 -10.61
N ARG A 128 -10.14 10.03 -11.27
CA ARG A 128 -10.71 10.63 -12.51
C ARG A 128 -9.69 11.15 -13.51
N ARG A 129 -8.82 12.05 -13.07
CA ARG A 129 -7.84 12.71 -13.93
C ARG A 129 -6.47 12.14 -13.61
N PRO A 130 -6.01 11.14 -14.39
CA PRO A 130 -4.69 10.62 -14.18
C PRO A 130 -3.67 11.74 -14.37
N LYS A 131 -2.66 11.79 -13.49
CA LYS A 131 -1.65 12.86 -13.51
C LYS A 131 -0.67 12.72 -14.68
N SER A 132 -0.70 11.57 -15.36
CA SER A 132 -0.01 11.25 -16.62
C SER A 132 -0.52 9.91 -17.17
N ASP A 133 -0.09 9.54 -18.37
CA ASP A 133 -0.42 8.22 -18.96
C ASP A 133 0.09 7.06 -18.09
N ALA A 134 1.28 7.18 -17.48
CA ALA A 134 1.79 6.13 -16.59
C ALA A 134 0.92 5.94 -15.34
N HIS A 135 0.33 7.02 -14.80
CA HIS A 135 -0.64 6.90 -13.71
C HIS A 135 -1.95 6.28 -14.21
N LYS A 136 -2.43 6.68 -15.39
CA LYS A 136 -3.68 6.18 -15.98
C LYS A 136 -3.69 4.65 -16.06
N ASP A 137 -2.58 4.07 -16.48
CA ASP A 137 -2.48 2.63 -16.71
C ASP A 137 -2.02 1.87 -15.45
N SER A 138 -1.70 2.57 -14.35
CA SER A 138 -1.14 1.97 -13.14
C SER A 138 -2.12 1.04 -12.43
N ASP A 139 -1.64 -0.15 -12.05
CA ASP A 139 -2.32 -1.08 -11.14
C ASP A 139 -1.71 -1.03 -9.71
N LEU A 140 -0.86 -0.04 -9.42
CA LEU A 140 -0.06 -0.01 -8.19
C LEU A 140 -0.83 0.63 -7.04
N LEU A 141 -0.86 -0.07 -5.91
CA LEU A 141 -1.20 0.50 -4.60
C LEU A 141 0.05 1.11 -3.98
N LEU A 142 0.24 2.42 -4.15
CA LEU A 142 1.51 3.11 -3.92
C LEU A 142 2.09 2.87 -2.53
N TYR A 143 1.33 3.18 -1.47
CA TYR A 143 1.84 3.07 -0.11
C TYR A 143 1.97 1.60 0.32
N ARG A 144 1.15 0.71 -0.24
CA ARG A 144 1.31 -0.73 -0.03
C ARG A 144 2.63 -1.24 -0.60
N PHE A 145 3.00 -0.79 -1.80
CA PHE A 145 4.30 -1.08 -2.39
C PHE A 145 5.44 -0.47 -1.59
N TRP A 146 5.33 0.80 -1.16
CA TRP A 146 6.34 1.47 -0.33
C TRP A 146 6.68 0.67 0.93
N TYR A 147 5.67 0.26 1.70
CA TYR A 147 5.89 -0.50 2.92
C TYR A 147 6.40 -1.92 2.65
N ALA A 148 5.93 -2.59 1.59
CA ALA A 148 6.47 -3.88 1.19
C ALA A 148 7.94 -3.79 0.77
N ALA A 149 8.33 -2.74 0.04
CA ALA A 149 9.70 -2.47 -0.35
C ALA A 149 10.59 -2.25 0.88
N LEU A 150 10.15 -1.47 1.88
CA LEU A 150 10.87 -1.29 3.14
C LEU A 150 11.12 -2.64 3.84
N LEU A 151 10.14 -3.53 3.88
CA LEU A 151 10.29 -4.85 4.50
C LEU A 151 11.28 -5.75 3.74
N ASP A 152 11.36 -5.64 2.42
CA ASP A 152 12.26 -6.45 1.57
C ASP A 152 13.67 -5.86 1.40
N LEU A 153 13.87 -4.60 1.80
CA LEU A 153 15.11 -3.83 1.68
C LEU A 153 15.71 -3.53 3.07
N ASP A 154 15.71 -4.51 3.96
CA ASP A 154 16.35 -4.44 5.27
C ASP A 154 15.80 -3.34 6.20
N GLY A 155 14.55 -2.92 5.98
CA GLY A 155 13.85 -1.95 6.82
C GLY A 155 14.08 -0.49 6.46
N TYR A 156 14.85 -0.19 5.40
CA TYR A 156 15.12 1.18 4.98
C TYR A 156 15.20 1.36 3.47
N ILE A 157 14.97 2.59 3.01
CA ILE A 157 15.11 3.02 1.61
C ILE A 157 15.90 4.32 1.59
N TRP A 158 16.93 4.41 0.76
CA TRP A 158 17.65 5.65 0.50
C TRP A 158 16.85 6.55 -0.44
N TRP A 159 16.96 7.87 -0.27
CA TRP A 159 16.31 8.83 -1.16
C TRP A 159 16.72 8.63 -2.63
N THR A 160 18.00 8.33 -2.89
CA THR A 160 18.50 8.01 -4.24
C THR A 160 17.80 6.78 -4.85
N GLU A 161 17.50 5.75 -4.05
CA GLU A 161 16.77 4.56 -4.52
C GLU A 161 15.32 4.91 -4.88
N LEU A 162 14.70 5.79 -4.09
CA LEU A 162 13.37 6.29 -4.35
C LEU A 162 13.32 7.08 -5.67
N GLU A 163 14.19 8.08 -5.83
CA GLU A 163 14.11 9.04 -6.94
C GLU A 163 14.56 8.44 -8.28
N ARG A 164 15.44 7.42 -8.26
CA ARG A 164 15.96 6.79 -9.49
C ARG A 164 15.19 5.53 -9.89
N ILE A 165 14.72 4.74 -8.91
CA ILE A 165 14.16 3.40 -9.16
C ILE A 165 12.69 3.33 -8.77
N LEU A 166 12.37 3.49 -7.48
CA LEU A 166 11.03 3.16 -6.99
C LEU A 166 9.96 4.06 -7.60
N CYS A 167 10.21 5.37 -7.71
CA CYS A 167 9.23 6.31 -8.21
C CYS A 167 8.76 6.07 -9.65
N ARG A 168 9.45 5.19 -10.38
CA ARG A 168 9.18 4.84 -11.79
C ARG A 168 8.45 3.50 -11.92
N VAL A 169 8.03 2.89 -10.81
CA VAL A 169 7.24 1.67 -10.78
C VAL A 169 5.77 2.04 -10.82
N PHE A 170 5.06 1.60 -11.86
CA PHE A 170 3.62 1.85 -12.01
C PHE A 170 2.81 0.56 -12.07
N GLN A 171 3.48 -0.57 -12.29
CA GLN A 171 2.84 -1.87 -12.38
C GLN A 171 3.30 -2.80 -11.25
N THR A 172 2.40 -3.59 -10.69
CA THR A 172 2.72 -4.61 -9.71
C THR A 172 3.63 -5.70 -10.30
N SER A 173 3.61 -5.90 -11.62
CA SER A 173 4.52 -6.81 -12.32
C SER A 173 5.98 -6.35 -12.30
N GLN A 174 6.25 -5.04 -12.12
CA GLN A 174 7.59 -4.44 -12.12
C GLN A 174 8.25 -4.43 -10.73
N THR A 175 7.50 -4.77 -9.67
CA THR A 175 7.96 -4.55 -8.29
C THR A 175 9.15 -5.42 -7.94
N THR A 176 9.16 -6.69 -8.36
CA THR A 176 10.26 -7.62 -8.07
C THR A 176 11.58 -7.14 -8.68
N ASP A 177 11.53 -6.71 -9.94
CA ASP A 177 12.72 -6.24 -10.65
C ASP A 177 13.23 -4.91 -10.07
N ALA A 178 12.34 -4.03 -9.59
CA ALA A 178 12.74 -2.83 -8.85
C ALA A 178 13.50 -3.15 -7.55
N ILE A 179 13.04 -4.12 -6.77
CA ILE A 179 13.73 -4.54 -5.55
C ILE A 179 15.08 -5.19 -5.88
N ASN A 180 15.15 -6.01 -6.93
CA ASN A 180 16.40 -6.63 -7.37
C ASN A 180 17.41 -5.61 -7.91
N ASP A 181 16.95 -4.58 -8.62
CA ASP A 181 17.80 -3.47 -9.07
C ASP A 181 18.38 -2.72 -7.87
N ILE A 182 17.58 -2.45 -6.82
CA ILE A 182 18.08 -1.80 -5.60
C ILE A 182 19.09 -2.68 -4.88
N ARG A 183 18.84 -3.99 -4.75
CA ARG A 183 19.81 -4.91 -4.14
C ARG A 183 21.12 -4.95 -4.91
N THR A 184 21.04 -4.97 -6.24
CA THR A 184 22.22 -4.91 -7.12
C THR A 184 22.96 -3.58 -6.93
N LEU A 185 22.22 -2.47 -6.84
CA LEU A 185 22.76 -1.14 -6.61
C LEU A 185 23.45 -1.03 -5.24
N ARG A 186 22.88 -1.59 -4.18
CA ARG A 186 23.50 -1.65 -2.84
C ARG A 186 24.81 -2.42 -2.83
N MET A 187 24.92 -3.48 -3.64
CA MET A 187 26.14 -4.27 -3.78
C MET A 187 27.18 -3.61 -4.69
N ASN A 188 26.75 -2.72 -5.59
CA ASN A 188 27.60 -2.07 -6.59
C ASN A 188 27.21 -0.57 -6.70
N PRO A 189 27.53 0.26 -5.69
CA PRO A 189 27.04 1.64 -5.59
C PRO A 189 27.40 2.54 -6.77
N GLU A 190 28.51 2.26 -7.45
CA GLU A 190 28.97 2.97 -8.65
C GLU A 190 27.97 2.90 -9.81
N LEU A 191 27.10 1.89 -9.83
CA LEU A 191 26.04 1.74 -10.83
C LEU A 191 24.96 2.82 -10.73
N ALA A 192 24.91 3.61 -9.65
CA ALA A 192 23.95 4.71 -9.50
C ALA A 192 24.02 5.71 -10.66
N SER A 193 25.23 5.91 -11.20
CA SER A 193 25.50 6.80 -12.34
C SER A 193 24.86 6.31 -13.65
N HIS A 194 24.51 5.03 -13.76
CA HIS A 194 23.87 4.45 -14.94
C HIS A 194 22.33 4.56 -14.93
N ILE A 195 21.74 5.09 -13.85
CA ILE A 195 20.29 5.21 -13.73
C ILE A 195 19.91 6.68 -13.73
N ASP A 196 19.51 7.20 -14.89
CA ASP A 196 19.06 8.59 -15.00
C ASP A 196 17.84 8.88 -14.12
N LEU A 197 17.76 10.13 -13.64
CA LEU A 197 16.54 10.66 -13.06
C LEU A 197 15.43 10.73 -14.13
N PRO A 198 14.16 10.60 -13.74
CA PRO A 198 13.04 10.78 -14.68
C PRO A 198 12.85 12.24 -15.13
N VAL A 199 13.62 13.17 -14.56
CA VAL A 199 13.58 14.62 -14.86
C VAL A 199 14.99 15.21 -14.90
N ALA A 200 15.16 16.35 -15.58
CA ALA A 200 16.46 17.01 -15.71
C ALA A 200 17.00 17.63 -14.41
N GLN A 201 16.12 18.00 -13.46
CA GLN A 201 16.51 18.68 -12.23
C GLN A 201 15.79 18.09 -11.01
N ARG A 202 16.51 17.97 -9.89
CA ARG A 202 15.98 17.55 -8.57
C ARG A 202 15.20 18.67 -7.87
N ALA A 203 14.23 19.27 -8.56
CA ALA A 203 13.50 20.42 -8.05
C ALA A 203 12.02 20.41 -8.49
N GLY A 204 11.25 21.36 -7.94
CA GLY A 204 9.86 21.60 -8.33
C GLY A 204 8.95 20.39 -8.08
N ALA A 205 8.11 20.06 -9.06
CA ALA A 205 7.08 19.03 -8.93
C ALA A 205 7.65 17.64 -8.60
N PHE A 206 8.85 17.30 -9.09
CA PHE A 206 9.49 16.02 -8.82
C PHE A 206 9.83 15.87 -7.33
N TYR A 207 10.62 16.81 -6.81
CA TYR A 207 11.00 16.81 -5.39
C TYR A 207 9.77 16.90 -4.48
N ASN A 208 8.84 17.80 -4.79
CA ASN A 208 7.65 18.01 -3.96
C ASN A 208 6.79 16.75 -3.89
N SER A 209 6.55 16.08 -5.03
CA SER A 209 5.74 14.86 -5.05
C SER A 209 6.38 13.75 -4.24
N LEU A 210 7.67 13.45 -4.46
CA LEU A 210 8.34 12.37 -3.75
C LEU A 210 8.48 12.66 -2.26
N ASN A 211 8.68 13.93 -1.89
CA ASN A 211 8.74 14.30 -0.49
C ASN A 211 7.40 14.09 0.18
N GLN A 212 6.29 14.41 -0.51
CA GLN A 212 4.96 14.12 0.00
C GLN A 212 4.66 12.63 0.07
N VAL A 213 5.14 11.80 -0.87
CA VAL A 213 5.03 10.33 -0.73
C VAL A 213 5.64 9.88 0.60
N ALA A 214 6.83 10.36 0.95
CA ALA A 214 7.48 10.01 2.21
C ALA A 214 6.73 10.57 3.44
N VAL A 215 6.19 11.79 3.35
CA VAL A 215 5.41 12.42 4.43
C VAL A 215 4.08 11.69 4.66
N HIS A 216 3.36 11.34 3.58
CA HIS A 216 2.12 10.59 3.62
C HIS A 216 2.34 9.19 4.16
N ALA A 217 3.32 8.46 3.61
CA ALA A 217 3.69 7.15 4.10
C ALA A 217 4.07 7.22 5.58
N GLY A 218 4.77 8.27 6.02
CA GLY A 218 5.11 8.48 7.42
C GLY A 218 3.95 8.82 8.35
N MET A 219 2.75 9.08 7.83
CA MET A 219 1.66 9.74 8.56
C MET A 219 2.17 10.96 9.32
N ASN A 220 2.92 11.82 8.61
CA ASN A 220 3.62 12.98 9.17
C ASN A 220 4.57 12.60 10.33
N HIS A 221 5.47 11.66 10.05
CA HIS A 221 6.51 11.13 10.95
C HIS A 221 6.01 10.30 12.15
N LEU A 222 4.74 9.92 12.20
CA LEU A 222 4.23 9.00 13.21
C LEU A 222 4.86 7.60 13.07
N ILE A 223 4.79 7.01 11.86
CA ILE A 223 5.19 5.62 11.58
C ILE A 223 6.63 5.52 11.06
N LEU A 224 7.03 6.45 10.19
CA LEU A 224 8.36 6.44 9.58
C LEU A 224 9.31 7.40 10.28
N GLY A 225 10.56 6.98 10.38
CA GLY A 225 11.70 7.81 10.71
C GLY A 225 12.48 8.21 9.46
N SER A 226 13.34 9.20 9.62
CA SER A 226 14.38 9.54 8.66
C SER A 226 15.62 10.00 9.39
N ASP A 227 16.78 9.69 8.85
CA ASP A 227 18.07 10.16 9.33
C ASP A 227 18.95 10.62 8.16
N ASP A 228 19.80 11.59 8.48
CA ASP A 228 20.73 12.17 7.52
C ASP A 228 22.11 11.55 7.70
N VAL A 229 22.37 10.49 6.93
CA VAL A 229 23.61 9.70 6.96
C VAL A 229 24.28 9.70 5.59
N GLU A 230 25.59 9.46 5.55
CA GLU A 230 26.34 9.43 4.29
C GLU A 230 25.75 8.42 3.31
N CYS A 231 25.42 8.88 2.10
CA CYS A 231 24.82 8.06 1.08
C CYS A 231 25.89 7.16 0.43
N PRO A 232 25.68 5.83 0.37
CA PRO A 232 26.66 4.92 -0.24
C PRO A 232 26.85 5.15 -1.74
N TYR A 233 25.93 5.86 -2.40
CA TYR A 233 25.92 6.10 -3.84
C TYR A 233 26.74 7.32 -4.29
N GLY A 234 27.38 8.01 -3.34
CA GLY A 234 28.29 9.11 -3.62
C GLY A 234 28.01 10.37 -2.83
N VAL A 235 29.01 11.25 -2.73
CA VAL A 235 28.95 12.47 -1.91
C VAL A 235 28.00 13.55 -2.45
N THR A 236 27.64 13.46 -3.74
CA THR A 236 26.68 14.37 -4.41
C THR A 236 25.23 13.90 -4.25
N GLU A 237 25.03 12.71 -3.69
CA GLU A 237 23.71 12.12 -3.48
C GLU A 237 23.09 12.61 -2.16
N PRO A 238 21.76 12.73 -2.08
CA PRO A 238 21.09 13.15 -0.85
C PRO A 238 21.39 12.21 0.31
N LYS A 239 21.91 12.76 1.40
CA LYS A 239 22.16 12.08 2.66
C LYS A 239 20.87 11.86 3.42
N ARG A 240 19.93 11.08 2.88
CA ARG A 240 18.61 10.85 3.47
C ARG A 240 18.18 9.42 3.25
N ARG A 241 17.84 8.71 4.32
CA ARG A 241 17.12 7.43 4.24
C ARG A 241 15.86 7.45 5.10
N HIS A 242 14.92 6.61 4.72
CA HIS A 242 13.63 6.44 5.39
C HIS A 242 13.52 5.02 5.91
N PHE A 243 12.97 4.86 7.12
CA PHE A 243 12.81 3.55 7.76
C PHE A 243 11.54 3.48 8.60
N ILE A 244 11.05 2.27 8.84
CA ILE A 244 9.92 2.04 9.75
C ILE A 244 10.44 2.14 11.18
N LYS A 245 9.84 3.01 12.00
CA LYS A 245 10.17 3.07 13.44
C LYS A 245 9.84 1.72 14.08
N HIS A 246 10.72 1.27 14.98
CA HIS A 246 10.67 -0.08 15.56
C HIS A 246 9.29 -0.44 16.15
N ASP A 247 8.71 0.48 16.92
CA ASP A 247 7.41 0.31 17.59
C ASP A 247 6.24 0.04 16.63
N TRP A 248 6.37 0.46 15.37
CA TRP A 248 5.31 0.33 14.37
C TRP A 248 5.52 -0.85 13.40
N LEU A 249 6.68 -1.52 13.45
CA LEU A 249 7.02 -2.59 12.51
C LEU A 249 6.02 -3.76 12.57
N GLY A 250 5.57 -4.13 13.78
CA GLY A 250 4.56 -5.18 13.97
C GLY A 250 3.22 -4.82 13.33
N MET A 251 2.79 -3.56 13.47
CA MET A 251 1.55 -3.05 12.87
C MET A 251 1.64 -3.04 11.34
N VAL A 252 2.75 -2.56 10.77
CA VAL A 252 2.94 -2.54 9.31
C VAL A 252 2.93 -3.94 8.73
N ARG A 253 3.63 -4.89 9.37
CA ARG A 253 3.61 -6.30 8.97
C ARG A 253 2.18 -6.85 8.99
N LYS A 254 1.45 -6.63 10.07
CA LYS A 254 0.05 -7.08 10.21
C LYS A 254 -0.87 -6.48 9.14
N ALA A 255 -0.76 -5.17 8.87
CA ALA A 255 -1.57 -4.47 7.88
C ALA A 255 -1.32 -4.96 6.44
N LEU A 256 -0.08 -5.38 6.14
CA LEU A 256 0.27 -6.01 4.86
C LEU A 256 -0.12 -7.49 4.78
N SER A 257 -0.83 -8.02 5.78
CA SER A 257 -1.11 -9.46 5.94
C SER A 257 0.18 -10.29 5.97
N ASN A 258 1.25 -9.69 6.51
CA ASN A 258 2.52 -10.35 6.73
C ASN A 258 2.59 -10.77 8.21
N ASN A 259 2.28 -12.03 8.49
CA ASN A 259 2.28 -12.56 9.86
C ASN A 259 3.67 -12.64 10.53
N GLY A 260 4.73 -12.12 9.90
CA GLY A 260 6.02 -11.90 10.56
C GLY A 260 6.76 -13.15 11.02
N GLN A 261 6.36 -14.35 10.59
CA GLN A 261 7.11 -15.57 10.89
C GLN A 261 8.46 -15.55 10.18
N SER A 262 9.54 -15.74 10.94
CA SER A 262 10.93 -15.87 10.45
C SER A 262 11.10 -16.99 9.41
N GLU A 263 10.19 -17.98 9.40
CA GLU A 263 10.13 -19.06 8.41
C GLU A 263 9.45 -18.68 7.09
N GLN A 264 9.08 -17.42 6.87
CA GLN A 264 8.66 -17.00 5.53
C GLN A 264 9.80 -17.02 4.50
N CYS A 265 11.05 -17.09 4.97
CA CYS A 265 12.20 -17.41 4.14
C CYS A 265 12.18 -18.86 3.62
N SER A 266 11.48 -19.80 4.28
CA SER A 266 11.32 -21.19 3.81
C SER A 266 10.01 -21.46 3.07
N THR A 267 9.01 -20.57 3.15
CA THR A 267 7.72 -20.68 2.41
C THR A 267 7.59 -19.79 1.17
N GLY A 268 8.63 -19.03 0.83
CA GLY A 268 8.81 -18.48 -0.51
C GLY A 268 8.01 -17.20 -0.78
N GLY A 269 8.62 -16.05 -0.52
CA GLY A 269 8.27 -14.82 -1.23
C GLY A 269 8.57 -13.54 -0.46
N LEU A 270 9.23 -12.62 -1.14
CA LEU A 270 9.36 -11.20 -0.79
C LEU A 270 7.98 -10.59 -0.50
N ALA A 271 7.88 -9.63 0.43
CA ALA A 271 6.63 -8.90 0.71
C ALA A 271 6.03 -8.28 -0.57
N ILE A 272 6.86 -7.81 -1.51
CA ILE A 272 6.41 -7.29 -2.81
C ILE A 272 5.73 -8.36 -3.69
N ALA A 273 6.03 -9.64 -3.50
CA ALA A 273 5.43 -10.72 -4.30
C ALA A 273 3.99 -10.99 -3.87
N ARG A 274 3.60 -10.50 -2.69
CA ARG A 274 2.26 -10.61 -2.12
C ARG A 274 1.38 -9.41 -2.44
N LEU A 275 1.89 -8.40 -3.15
CA LEU A 275 1.08 -7.25 -3.51
C LEU A 275 -0.05 -7.65 -4.48
N PRO A 276 -1.31 -7.30 -4.17
CA PRO A 276 -2.37 -7.32 -5.16
C PRO A 276 -2.27 -6.08 -6.07
N ALA A 277 -2.76 -6.22 -7.30
CA ALA A 277 -3.12 -5.10 -8.16
C ALA A 277 -4.27 -4.30 -7.53
N ALA A 278 -4.27 -3.00 -7.78
CA ALA A 278 -5.36 -2.09 -7.46
C ALA A 278 -6.66 -2.55 -8.16
N PRO A 279 -7.84 -2.32 -7.54
CA PRO A 279 -9.12 -2.67 -8.16
C PRO A 279 -9.37 -1.81 -9.41
N ASP A 280 -10.05 -2.39 -10.41
CA ASP A 280 -10.58 -1.62 -11.53
C ASP A 280 -11.89 -0.93 -11.14
N LEU A 281 -11.78 0.32 -10.72
CA LEU A 281 -12.90 1.14 -10.25
C LEU A 281 -13.44 1.98 -11.41
N THR A 282 -14.73 1.83 -11.71
CA THR A 282 -15.34 2.40 -12.92
C THR A 282 -16.02 3.74 -12.66
N SER A 283 -16.26 4.09 -11.39
CA SER A 283 -16.89 5.36 -11.01
C SER A 283 -16.18 6.05 -9.83
N GLU A 284 -16.36 7.37 -9.73
CA GLU A 284 -15.89 8.18 -8.60
C GLU A 284 -16.49 7.69 -7.27
N ARG A 285 -17.74 7.21 -7.32
CA ARG A 285 -18.43 6.66 -6.18
C ARG A 285 -17.79 5.36 -5.68
N GLU A 286 -17.60 4.40 -6.59
CA GLU A 286 -16.89 3.15 -6.28
C GLU A 286 -15.49 3.41 -5.72
N TYR A 287 -14.79 4.39 -6.29
CA TYR A 287 -13.47 4.78 -5.81
C TYR A 287 -13.49 5.24 -4.35
N PHE A 288 -14.39 6.15 -3.99
CA PHE A 288 -14.45 6.66 -2.62
C PHE A 288 -15.05 5.66 -1.64
N ASP A 289 -16.00 4.82 -2.06
CA ASP A 289 -16.54 3.74 -1.26
C ASP A 289 -15.45 2.68 -0.96
N TYR A 290 -14.59 2.35 -1.93
CA TYR A 290 -13.42 1.49 -1.74
C TYR A 290 -12.38 2.12 -0.81
N LEU A 291 -11.95 3.35 -1.11
CA LEU A 291 -10.84 3.99 -0.42
C LEU A 291 -11.20 4.27 1.05
N GLY A 292 -12.42 4.76 1.29
CA GLY A 292 -12.94 5.15 2.60
C GLY A 292 -13.74 4.08 3.35
N ALA A 293 -13.76 2.84 2.86
CA ALA A 293 -14.44 1.72 3.53
C ALA A 293 -13.99 1.55 4.99
N LEU A 294 -14.85 0.99 5.84
CA LEU A 294 -14.50 0.71 7.24
C LEU A 294 -13.17 -0.06 7.37
N VAL A 295 -12.38 0.30 8.37
CA VAL A 295 -11.18 -0.43 8.76
C VAL A 295 -11.55 -1.38 9.89
N PRO A 296 -11.41 -2.71 9.70
CA PRO A 296 -11.63 -3.67 10.76
C PRO A 296 -10.71 -3.42 11.95
N PRO A 297 -11.16 -3.63 13.20
CA PRO A 297 -10.32 -3.51 14.38
C PRO A 297 -9.06 -4.37 14.25
N MET A 298 -7.93 -3.85 14.75
CA MET A 298 -6.64 -4.52 14.64
C MET A 298 -6.70 -5.96 15.19
N GLU A 299 -7.41 -6.19 16.29
CA GLU A 299 -7.57 -7.53 16.91
C GLU A 299 -8.29 -8.54 16.02
N THR A 300 -9.28 -8.09 15.24
CA THR A 300 -10.05 -8.96 14.33
C THR A 300 -9.31 -9.26 13.04
N ASN A 301 -8.31 -8.44 12.66
CA ASN A 301 -7.48 -8.64 11.47
C ASN A 301 -6.31 -9.60 11.74
N ILE A 302 -6.59 -10.73 12.41
CA ILE A 302 -5.62 -11.82 12.56
C ILE A 302 -5.88 -12.79 11.40
N ALA A 303 -5.03 -12.69 10.39
CA ALA A 303 -5.00 -13.67 9.31
C ALA A 303 -4.77 -15.06 9.91
N SER A 304 -5.74 -15.97 9.74
CA SER A 304 -5.60 -17.36 10.19
C SER A 304 -4.34 -17.95 9.58
N MET A 305 -3.49 -18.54 10.41
CA MET A 305 -2.28 -19.21 9.95
C MET A 305 -2.69 -20.30 8.95
N LEU A 306 -2.20 -20.18 7.72
CA LEU A 306 -2.46 -21.19 6.70
C LEU A 306 -1.66 -22.45 7.04
N ALA A 307 -2.36 -23.59 7.05
CA ALA A 307 -1.71 -24.88 7.16
C ALA A 307 -0.78 -25.10 5.96
N SER A 308 0.26 -25.92 6.15
CA SER A 308 1.24 -26.20 5.10
C SER A 308 1.72 -27.63 5.14
N VAL A 309 2.09 -28.16 3.98
CA VAL A 309 2.59 -29.53 3.79
C VAL A 309 3.89 -29.47 3.01
N GLU A 310 4.84 -30.34 3.34
CA GLU A 310 5.97 -30.57 2.46
C GLU A 310 5.59 -31.50 1.31
N PHE A 311 5.66 -30.99 0.08
CA PHE A 311 5.41 -31.74 -1.13
C PHE A 311 6.65 -31.68 -2.02
N GLN A 312 7.33 -32.83 -2.20
CA GLN A 312 8.55 -32.95 -3.00
C GLN A 312 9.67 -31.99 -2.56
N GLY A 313 9.85 -31.80 -1.25
CA GLY A 313 10.86 -30.90 -0.68
C GLY A 313 10.50 -29.41 -0.73
N GLU A 314 9.29 -29.07 -1.16
CA GLU A 314 8.77 -27.69 -1.17
C GLU A 314 7.61 -27.57 -0.18
N ARG A 315 7.59 -26.52 0.64
CA ARG A 315 6.46 -26.25 1.54
C ARG A 315 5.32 -25.60 0.76
N VAL A 316 4.19 -26.30 0.66
CA VAL A 316 2.99 -25.91 -0.08
C VAL A 316 1.89 -25.53 0.91
N LEU A 317 1.26 -24.37 0.71
CA LEU A 317 0.19 -23.90 1.59
C LEU A 317 -1.15 -24.56 1.25
N PHE A 318 -1.93 -24.92 2.27
CA PHE A 318 -3.24 -25.51 2.14
C PHE A 318 -4.34 -24.47 2.43
N LEU A 319 -5.30 -24.37 1.52
CA LEU A 319 -6.46 -23.51 1.66
C LEU A 319 -7.75 -24.32 1.70
N SER A 320 -8.65 -23.96 2.61
CA SER A 320 -9.96 -24.61 2.80
C SER A 320 -11.06 -23.74 2.20
N LEU A 321 -11.94 -24.37 1.41
CA LEU A 321 -13.14 -23.78 0.84
C LEU A 321 -14.06 -23.29 1.96
N ASP A 322 -14.74 -22.16 1.75
CA ASP A 322 -15.64 -21.46 2.69
C ASP A 322 -14.98 -20.93 3.97
N LYS A 323 -13.73 -21.33 4.25
CA LYS A 323 -12.92 -20.79 5.35
C LYS A 323 -11.92 -19.74 4.86
N HIS A 324 -11.15 -20.06 3.82
CA HIS A 324 -10.10 -19.20 3.30
C HIS A 324 -10.47 -18.56 1.95
N TYR A 325 -11.27 -19.25 1.13
CA TYR A 325 -11.66 -18.79 -0.20
C TYR A 325 -13.01 -19.38 -0.65
N GLN A 326 -13.57 -18.79 -1.69
CA GLN A 326 -14.66 -19.28 -2.52
C GLN A 326 -14.16 -19.45 -3.96
N VAL A 327 -14.75 -20.42 -4.68
CA VAL A 327 -14.45 -20.65 -6.10
C VAL A 327 -15.32 -19.72 -6.94
N LEU A 328 -14.70 -18.93 -7.83
CA LEU A 328 -15.44 -18.15 -8.82
C LEU A 328 -15.59 -18.93 -10.13
N ASN A 329 -14.51 -19.61 -10.54
CA ASN A 329 -14.44 -20.48 -11.71
C ASN A 329 -13.19 -21.40 -11.58
N ASP A 330 -12.92 -22.21 -12.61
CA ASP A 330 -11.82 -23.19 -12.61
C ASP A 330 -10.40 -22.59 -12.41
N ASP A 331 -10.21 -21.31 -12.73
CA ASP A 331 -8.90 -20.64 -12.69
C ASP A 331 -8.83 -19.47 -11.70
N THR A 332 -9.88 -19.27 -10.90
CA THR A 332 -10.01 -18.11 -10.04
C THR A 332 -10.69 -18.45 -8.72
N ILE A 333 -10.03 -18.05 -7.63
CA ILE A 333 -10.59 -18.05 -6.28
C ILE A 333 -10.69 -16.62 -5.74
N MET A 334 -11.56 -16.43 -4.76
CA MET A 334 -11.78 -15.15 -4.10
C MET A 334 -11.86 -15.34 -2.59
N GLY A 335 -11.46 -14.34 -1.81
CA GLY A 335 -11.57 -14.42 -0.36
C GLY A 335 -11.08 -13.14 0.32
N ALA A 336 -11.06 -13.17 1.65
CA ALA A 336 -10.66 -12.02 2.44
C ALA A 336 -9.19 -11.64 2.18
N VAL A 337 -8.91 -10.34 2.13
CA VAL A 337 -7.55 -9.77 2.02
C VAL A 337 -6.66 -10.35 3.11
N ALA A 338 -7.14 -10.43 4.35
CA ALA A 338 -6.36 -10.99 5.47
C ALA A 338 -5.89 -12.44 5.21
N SER A 339 -6.73 -13.27 4.61
CA SER A 339 -6.41 -14.68 4.32
C SER A 339 -5.53 -14.81 3.08
N LEU A 340 -5.95 -14.22 1.97
CA LEU A 340 -5.38 -14.49 0.65
C LEU A 340 -4.21 -13.57 0.28
N CYS A 341 -4.07 -12.40 0.93
CA CYS A 341 -2.90 -11.57 0.68
C CYS A 341 -1.61 -12.15 1.25
N GLN A 342 -1.67 -13.17 2.10
CA GLN A 342 -0.51 -13.94 2.54
C GLN A 342 0.20 -14.68 1.40
N LEU A 343 -0.52 -15.01 0.32
CA LEU A 343 0.02 -15.79 -0.79
C LEU A 343 0.90 -14.94 -1.71
N ALA A 344 2.09 -15.43 -2.05
CA ALA A 344 2.97 -14.78 -3.01
C ALA A 344 2.65 -15.21 -4.45
N ARG A 345 2.86 -14.31 -5.42
CA ARG A 345 2.86 -14.69 -6.84
C ARG A 345 3.95 -15.73 -7.10
N GLY A 346 3.61 -16.76 -7.85
CA GLY A 346 4.46 -17.93 -8.10
C GLY A 346 4.43 -18.98 -6.98
N GLN A 347 3.75 -18.74 -5.86
CA GLN A 347 3.65 -19.71 -4.78
C GLN A 347 2.74 -20.87 -5.18
N ARG A 348 3.17 -22.09 -4.85
CA ARG A 348 2.35 -23.29 -4.98
C ARG A 348 1.42 -23.45 -3.78
N ILE A 349 0.17 -23.80 -4.05
CA ILE A 349 -0.88 -24.00 -3.06
C ILE A 349 -1.68 -25.27 -3.35
N ILE A 350 -2.36 -25.78 -2.34
CA ILE A 350 -3.37 -26.85 -2.42
C ILE A 350 -4.72 -26.24 -2.06
N LEU A 351 -5.73 -26.58 -2.84
CA LEU A 351 -7.10 -26.12 -2.64
C LEU A 351 -7.94 -27.32 -2.20
N SER A 352 -8.65 -27.20 -1.10
CA SER A 352 -9.43 -28.31 -0.55
C SER A 352 -10.54 -28.85 -1.47
N HIS A 353 -10.90 -28.15 -2.55
CA HIS A 353 -11.88 -28.64 -3.53
C HIS A 353 -11.24 -29.40 -4.70
N ASP A 354 -9.92 -29.30 -4.90
CA ASP A 354 -9.16 -30.03 -5.93
C ASP A 354 -8.00 -30.78 -5.25
N GLU A 355 -8.29 -31.99 -4.74
CA GLU A 355 -7.31 -32.84 -4.06
C GLU A 355 -6.31 -33.51 -5.00
N HIS A 356 -6.52 -33.38 -6.33
CA HIS A 356 -5.72 -34.07 -7.34
C HIS A 356 -4.58 -33.21 -7.85
N TRP A 357 -4.68 -31.88 -7.70
CA TRP A 357 -3.70 -30.94 -8.25
C TRP A 357 -3.26 -29.91 -7.23
N THR A 358 -1.98 -29.62 -7.27
CA THR A 358 -1.45 -28.35 -6.74
C THR A 358 -1.70 -27.25 -7.77
N HIS A 359 -1.82 -26.02 -7.28
CA HIS A 359 -2.04 -24.83 -8.09
C HIS A 359 -0.91 -23.81 -7.87
N LEU A 360 -0.59 -23.02 -8.88
CA LEU A 360 0.33 -21.89 -8.78
C LEU A 360 -0.46 -20.58 -8.82
N VAL A 361 -0.15 -19.68 -7.88
CA VAL A 361 -0.69 -18.31 -7.84
C VAL A 361 -0.08 -17.50 -9.00
N GLN A 362 -0.90 -17.04 -9.93
CA GLN A 362 -0.44 -16.26 -11.08
C GLN A 362 -0.58 -14.75 -10.90
N GLY A 363 -1.70 -14.32 -10.32
CA GLY A 363 -2.05 -12.91 -10.21
C GLY A 363 -3.01 -12.69 -9.06
N LYS A 364 -3.03 -11.45 -8.57
CA LYS A 364 -3.83 -11.04 -7.42
C LYS A 364 -4.38 -9.65 -7.73
N GLU A 365 -5.66 -9.45 -7.49
CA GLU A 365 -6.35 -8.20 -7.78
C GLU A 365 -7.32 -7.94 -6.64
N LEU A 366 -7.30 -6.73 -6.07
CA LEU A 366 -8.35 -6.34 -5.14
C LEU A 366 -9.66 -6.15 -5.90
N ILE A 367 -10.75 -6.63 -5.32
CA ILE A 367 -12.10 -6.28 -5.80
C ILE A 367 -12.61 -5.07 -5.01
N ASP A 368 -12.40 -5.12 -3.69
CA ASP A 368 -12.77 -4.06 -2.77
C ASP A 368 -11.76 -3.99 -1.61
N ALA A 369 -12.08 -3.24 -0.55
CA ALA A 369 -11.21 -3.01 0.60
C ALA A 369 -10.93 -4.26 1.45
N SER A 370 -11.78 -5.27 1.33
CA SER A 370 -11.82 -6.50 2.14
C SER A 370 -11.64 -7.77 1.33
N THR A 371 -11.84 -7.72 0.01
CA THR A 371 -11.87 -8.89 -0.87
C THR A 371 -10.77 -8.83 -1.93
N VAL A 372 -10.09 -9.96 -2.12
CA VAL A 372 -9.08 -10.16 -3.16
C VAL A 372 -9.43 -11.37 -4.02
N LYS A 373 -9.24 -11.20 -5.33
CA LYS A 373 -9.32 -12.24 -6.34
C LYS A 373 -7.93 -12.76 -6.64
N ILE A 374 -7.78 -14.08 -6.75
CA ILE A 374 -6.53 -14.73 -7.11
C ILE A 374 -6.75 -15.60 -8.35
N ARG A 375 -5.98 -15.33 -9.40
CA ARG A 375 -5.87 -16.22 -10.56
C ARG A 375 -4.85 -17.31 -10.27
N ILE A 376 -5.25 -18.54 -10.54
CA ILE A 376 -4.48 -19.75 -10.29
C ILE A 376 -4.34 -20.56 -11.58
N ARG A 377 -3.31 -21.40 -11.65
CA ARG A 377 -3.20 -22.45 -12.68
C ARG A 377 -2.83 -23.77 -12.06
N ARG A 378 -3.31 -24.87 -12.63
CA ARG A 378 -2.82 -26.22 -12.25
C ARG A 378 -1.31 -26.31 -12.46
N ALA A 379 -0.64 -27.00 -11.55
CA ALA A 379 0.82 -27.09 -11.53
C ALA A 379 1.32 -28.54 -11.55
N ARG A 380 1.16 -29.29 -10.45
CA ARG A 380 1.61 -30.68 -10.35
C ARG A 380 0.50 -31.55 -9.76
N PRO A 381 0.36 -32.81 -10.22
CA PRO A 381 -0.58 -33.74 -9.62
C PRO A 381 -0.13 -34.13 -8.21
N ILE A 382 -1.09 -34.45 -7.36
CA ILE A 382 -0.87 -34.88 -5.98
C ILE A 382 -0.97 -36.39 -5.94
N SER A 383 0.12 -37.06 -5.55
CA SER A 383 0.19 -38.51 -5.45
C SER A 383 -0.25 -39.05 -4.08
N ASN A 384 -0.21 -38.23 -3.03
CA ASN A 384 -0.58 -38.62 -1.66
C ASN A 384 -1.75 -37.77 -1.14
N PHE A 385 -2.97 -38.16 -1.53
CA PHE A 385 -4.21 -37.47 -1.16
C PHE A 385 -4.58 -37.62 0.34
N GLN A 386 -4.04 -38.65 1.03
CA GLN A 386 -4.34 -38.88 2.45
C GLN A 386 -3.89 -37.72 3.35
N VAL A 387 -2.75 -37.10 3.04
CA VAL A 387 -2.25 -35.94 3.80
C VAL A 387 -3.20 -34.74 3.68
N ILE A 388 -3.89 -34.59 2.55
CA ILE A 388 -4.86 -33.52 2.33
C ILE A 388 -6.13 -33.77 3.15
N ARG A 389 -6.63 -35.02 3.14
CA ARG A 389 -7.79 -35.43 3.94
C ARG A 389 -7.57 -35.25 5.44
N MET A 390 -6.38 -35.57 5.93
CA MET A 390 -5.99 -35.28 7.30
C MET A 390 -6.06 -33.78 7.64
N LEU A 391 -5.70 -32.89 6.70
CA LEU A 391 -5.75 -31.43 6.90
C LEU A 391 -7.17 -30.86 6.79
N GLN A 392 -8.06 -31.55 6.07
CA GLN A 392 -9.49 -31.24 6.07
C GLN A 392 -10.19 -31.72 7.35
N GLY A 393 -9.52 -32.52 8.19
CA GLY A 393 -10.10 -33.10 9.40
C GLY A 393 -10.85 -34.41 9.17
N GLU A 394 -10.68 -35.04 8.01
CA GLU A 394 -11.18 -36.39 7.74
C GLU A 394 -10.24 -37.41 8.39
N SER A 395 -10.60 -37.86 9.59
CA SER A 395 -9.96 -39.02 10.24
C SER A 395 -10.15 -40.24 9.34
N ASN A 396 -9.06 -40.96 9.02
CA ASN A 396 -9.08 -42.20 8.23
C ASN A 396 -10.25 -43.11 8.62
N ALA A 397 -11.26 -43.18 7.76
CA ALA A 397 -12.31 -44.19 7.81
C ALA A 397 -11.83 -45.49 7.16
#